data_AF-T1AEN5-F1
#
_entry.id   AF-T1AEN5-F1
#
_cell.length_a   1.000
_cell.length_b   1.000
_cell.length_c   1.000
_cell.angle_alpha   90.00
_cell.angle_beta   90.00
_cell.angle_gamma   90.00
#
_symmetry.space_group_name_H-M   'P 1'
#
loop_
_entity.id
_entity.type
_entity.pdbx_description
1 polymer ?
#
loop_
_entity_poly.entity_id
_entity_poly.type
_entity_poly.pdbx_seq_one_letter_code
_entity_poly.pdbx_strand_id
1 'polypeptide(L)'
;MASFSPTNEQRGCLNLFNTGESLRIEAAAGSGKTTTLHYLLSDGALPGRALYTSFGRKVIDEAKAQFPSGRIDVRTNHSLAFRSVGSRWQAQGRLVSRIPAFQLASDSGLGGCDVLTVLRS
;
A
#
# COMPACT_ATOMS: atom_id res chain seq x y z
N MET A 1 5.42 -9.03 26.95
CA MET A 1 4.69 -9.10 25.67
C MET A 1 3.32 -9.65 25.96
N ALA A 2 2.25 -8.93 25.62
CA ALA A 2 0.88 -9.39 25.87
C ALA A 2 0.64 -10.71 25.10
N SER A 3 0.03 -11.69 25.77
CA SER A 3 -0.41 -12.94 25.14
C SER A 3 -1.44 -12.62 24.07
N PHE A 4 -1.08 -12.73 22.79
CA PHE A 4 -2.02 -12.61 21.69
C PHE A 4 -2.85 -13.89 21.61
N SER A 5 -4.12 -13.82 22.00
CA SER A 5 -5.07 -14.93 21.90
C SER A 5 -5.97 -14.71 20.68
N PRO A 6 -5.75 -15.40 19.55
CA PRO A 6 -6.51 -15.17 18.33
C PRO A 6 -7.98 -15.55 18.52
N THR A 7 -8.89 -14.78 17.91
CA THR A 7 -10.32 -15.09 17.88
C THR A 7 -10.62 -16.30 16.98
N ASN A 8 -11.83 -16.84 17.07
CA ASN A 8 -12.25 -17.96 16.22
C ASN A 8 -12.22 -17.58 14.73
N GLU A 9 -12.61 -16.34 14.41
CA GLU A 9 -12.58 -15.81 13.05
C GLU A 9 -11.15 -15.67 12.52
N GLN A 10 -10.22 -15.22 13.38
CA GLN A 10 -8.80 -15.12 13.02
C GLN A 10 -8.18 -16.49 12.76
N ARG A 11 -8.53 -17.51 13.57
CA ARG A 11 -8.11 -18.90 13.32
C ARG A 11 -8.71 -19.45 12.02
N GLY A 12 -9.97 -19.12 11.72
CA GLY A 12 -10.59 -19.45 10.43
C GLY A 12 -9.82 -18.86 9.25
N CYS A 13 -9.42 -17.59 9.36
CA CYS A 13 -8.57 -16.94 8.37
C CYS A 13 -7.22 -17.64 8.22
N LEU A 14 -6.60 -18.09 9.32
CA LEU A 14 -5.33 -18.81 9.28
C LEU A 14 -5.45 -20.15 8.54
N ASN A 15 -6.52 -20.90 8.79
CA ASN A 15 -6.76 -22.16 8.11
C ASN A 15 -6.91 -21.95 6.59
N LEU A 16 -7.68 -20.94 6.17
CA LEU A 16 -7.83 -20.57 4.76
C LEU A 16 -6.52 -20.04 4.16
N PHE A 17 -5.76 -19.25 4.91
CA PHE A 17 -4.46 -18.77 4.47
C PHE A 17 -3.49 -19.94 4.18
N ASN A 18 -3.52 -20.97 5.02
CA ASN A 18 -2.67 -22.15 4.88
C ASN A 18 -3.04 -23.05 3.70
N THR A 19 -4.22 -22.89 3.08
CA THR A 19 -4.54 -23.62 1.83
C THR A 19 -3.76 -23.08 0.63
N GLY A 20 -3.26 -21.83 0.72
CA GLY A 20 -2.61 -21.13 -0.37
C GLY A 20 -3.57 -20.57 -1.44
N GLU A 21 -4.88 -20.66 -1.21
CA GLU A 21 -5.89 -20.07 -2.10
C GLU A 21 -6.03 -18.55 -1.89
N SER A 22 -6.68 -17.88 -2.84
CA SER A 22 -6.97 -16.45 -2.75
C SER A 22 -7.94 -16.15 -1.60
N LEU A 23 -7.44 -15.46 -0.57
CA LEU A 23 -8.21 -15.06 0.61
C LEU A 23 -8.56 -13.57 0.60
N ARG A 24 -9.85 -13.25 0.76
CA ARG A 24 -10.34 -11.89 1.04
C ARG A 24 -10.81 -11.81 2.48
N ILE A 25 -10.27 -10.86 3.24
CA ILE A 25 -10.67 -10.60 4.63
C ILE A 25 -11.38 -9.25 4.68
N GLU A 26 -12.67 -9.27 4.98
CA GLU A 26 -13.45 -8.06 5.24
C GLU A 26 -13.39 -7.73 6.72
N ALA A 27 -13.12 -6.47 7.04
CA ALA A 27 -12.92 -6.06 8.42
C ALA A 27 -13.31 -4.60 8.58
N ALA A 28 -14.16 -4.32 9.57
CA ALA A 28 -14.62 -2.98 9.92
C ALA A 28 -13.49 -2.11 10.47
N ALA A 29 -13.64 -0.78 10.45
CA ALA A 29 -12.68 0.13 11.08
C ALA A 29 -12.43 -0.28 12.54
N GLY A 30 -11.16 -0.33 12.97
CA GLY A 30 -10.81 -0.76 14.32
C GLY A 30 -10.85 -2.27 14.60
N SER A 31 -11.35 -3.13 13.71
CA SER A 31 -11.52 -4.58 13.97
C SER A 31 -10.24 -5.41 13.83
N GLY A 32 -9.05 -4.83 14.04
CA GLY A 32 -7.79 -5.58 14.07
C GLY A 32 -7.31 -6.13 12.72
N LYS A 33 -7.54 -5.42 11.59
CA LYS A 33 -7.00 -5.79 10.26
C LYS A 33 -5.51 -6.07 10.27
N THR A 34 -4.74 -5.11 10.80
CA THR A 34 -3.27 -5.21 10.88
C THR A 34 -2.85 -6.34 11.82
N THR A 35 -3.57 -6.53 12.93
CA THR A 35 -3.32 -7.62 13.88
C THR A 35 -3.60 -9.00 13.27
N THR A 36 -4.67 -9.11 12.50
CA THR A 36 -5.03 -10.34 11.78
C THR A 36 -3.97 -10.66 10.74
N LEU A 37 -3.55 -9.67 9.94
CA LEU A 37 -2.45 -9.84 8.99
C LEU A 37 -1.15 -10.26 9.68
N HIS A 38 -0.80 -9.62 10.80
CA HIS A 38 0.38 -10.00 11.57
C HIS A 38 0.32 -11.46 12.04
N TYR A 39 -0.83 -11.89 12.57
CA TYR A 39 -1.06 -13.27 12.97
C TYR A 39 -0.87 -14.25 11.79
N LEU A 40 -1.49 -13.96 10.64
CA LEU A 40 -1.35 -14.79 9.44
C LEU A 40 0.10 -14.88 8.95
N LEU A 41 0.83 -13.77 8.99
CA LEU A 41 2.22 -13.72 8.54
C LEU A 41 3.20 -14.38 9.52
N SER A 42 2.85 -14.43 10.81
CA SER A 42 3.70 -15.00 11.87
C SER A 42 3.47 -16.49 12.06
N ASP A 43 2.20 -16.92 12.06
CA ASP A 43 1.79 -18.30 12.36
C ASP A 43 1.37 -19.09 11.11
N GLY A 44 1.23 -18.43 9.96
CA GLY A 44 0.82 -19.05 8.70
C GLY A 44 1.97 -19.71 7.95
N ALA A 45 1.63 -20.75 7.19
CA ALA A 45 2.53 -21.39 6.26
C ALA A 45 2.71 -20.51 5.02
N LEU A 46 3.83 -19.78 4.98
CA LEU A 46 4.24 -18.98 3.83
C LEU A 46 5.30 -19.72 2.99
N PRO A 47 4.92 -20.34 1.86
CA PRO A 47 5.89 -20.90 0.94
C PRO A 47 6.66 -19.76 0.25
N GLY A 48 7.92 -19.57 0.63
CA GLY A 48 8.82 -18.64 -0.04
C GLY A 48 8.74 -17.18 0.48
N ARG A 49 8.60 -16.23 -0.45
CA ARG A 49 8.65 -14.78 -0.19
C ARG A 49 7.29 -14.14 -0.41
N ALA A 50 6.94 -13.18 0.43
CA ALA A 50 5.71 -12.40 0.32
C ALA A 50 5.96 -10.90 0.09
N LEU A 51 4.98 -10.24 -0.51
CA LEU A 51 4.93 -8.79 -0.66
C LEU A 51 3.67 -8.25 0.03
N TYR A 52 3.86 -7.39 1.02
CA TYR A 52 2.81 -6.58 1.58
C TYR A 52 2.82 -5.18 0.97
N THR A 53 1.67 -4.73 0.47
CA THR A 53 1.53 -3.40 -0.12
C THR A 53 0.29 -2.64 0.35
N SER A 54 0.44 -1.33 0.50
CA SER A 54 -0.62 -0.40 0.92
C SER A 54 -0.37 1.01 0.35
N PHE A 55 -1.41 1.84 0.34
CA PHE A 55 -1.29 3.25 -0.06
C PHE A 55 -0.72 4.13 1.05
N GLY A 56 -1.02 3.82 2.31
CA GLY A 56 -0.67 4.66 3.46
C GLY A 56 0.74 4.41 3.96
N ARG A 57 1.59 5.45 3.96
CA ARG A 57 2.97 5.34 4.46
C ARG A 57 3.03 4.95 5.94
N LYS A 58 2.15 5.52 6.76
CA LYS A 58 2.03 5.16 8.19
C LYS A 58 1.76 3.66 8.39
N VAL A 59 0.86 3.08 7.59
CA VAL A 59 0.53 1.64 7.66
C VAL A 59 1.75 0.78 7.28
N ILE A 60 2.52 1.21 6.26
CA ILE A 60 3.75 0.53 5.85
C ILE A 60 4.82 0.61 6.93
N ASP A 61 4.99 1.77 7.58
CA ASP A 61 6.00 1.94 8.61
C ASP A 61 5.65 1.11 9.87
N GLU A 62 4.38 1.06 10.26
CA GLU A 62 3.88 0.15 11.30
C GLU A 62 4.11 -1.33 10.94
N ALA A 63 3.78 -1.73 9.71
CA ALA A 63 3.98 -3.09 9.23
C ALA A 63 5.47 -3.49 9.23
N LYS A 64 6.38 -2.60 8.82
CA LYS A 64 7.83 -2.85 8.87
C LYS A 64 8.35 -3.09 10.28
N ALA A 65 7.77 -2.43 11.28
CA ALA A 65 8.17 -2.59 12.67
C ALA A 65 7.66 -3.90 13.30
N GLN A 66 6.54 -4.43 12.80
CA GLN A 66 5.86 -5.58 13.40
C GLN A 66 6.09 -6.90 12.64
N PHE A 67 6.20 -6.87 11.31
CA PHE A 67 6.27 -8.10 10.53
C PHE A 67 7.59 -8.83 10.72
N PRO A 68 7.56 -10.19 10.71
CA PRO A 68 8.77 -10.98 10.82
C PRO A 68 9.74 -10.67 9.68
N SER A 69 11.01 -10.48 10.03
CA SER A 69 12.05 -10.11 9.08
C SER A 69 12.44 -11.26 8.16
N GLY A 70 12.94 -10.93 6.96
CA GLY A 70 13.60 -11.87 6.05
C GLY A 70 12.77 -12.36 4.86
N ARG A 71 11.50 -12.73 5.06
CA ARG A 71 10.66 -13.30 3.97
C ARG A 71 9.59 -12.36 3.41
N ILE A 72 9.29 -11.27 4.12
CA ILE A 72 8.20 -10.35 3.78
C ILE A 72 8.79 -9.01 3.35
N ASP A 73 8.52 -8.62 2.10
CA ASP A 73 8.84 -7.30 1.57
C ASP A 73 7.66 -6.36 1.81
N VAL A 74 7.90 -5.18 2.37
CA VAL A 74 6.84 -4.25 2.81
C VAL A 74 7.04 -2.91 2.08
N ARG A 75 6.14 -2.60 1.15
CA ARG A 75 6.28 -1.43 0.25
C ARG A 75 4.98 -0.66 0.07
N THR A 76 5.08 0.63 -0.25
CA THR A 76 3.90 1.36 -0.73
C THR A 76 3.64 1.03 -2.20
N ASN A 77 2.39 1.14 -2.65
CA ASN A 77 2.02 1.01 -4.07
C ASN A 77 2.87 1.95 -4.96
N HIS A 78 3.08 3.18 -4.51
CA HIS A 78 3.92 4.15 -5.21
C HIS A 78 5.38 3.70 -5.33
N SER A 79 5.99 3.18 -4.26
CA SER A 79 7.37 2.69 -4.32
C SER A 79 7.52 1.47 -5.22
N LEU A 80 6.49 0.62 -5.28
CA LEU A 80 6.44 -0.53 -6.18
C LEU A 80 6.37 -0.08 -7.64
N ALA A 81 5.47 0.85 -7.96
CA ALA A 81 5.31 1.42 -9.30
C ALA A 81 6.53 2.24 -9.74
N PHE A 82 7.14 3.00 -8.83
CA PHE A 82 8.31 3.81 -9.14
C PHE A 82 9.50 2.94 -9.60
N ARG A 83 9.65 1.75 -9.01
CA ARG A 83 10.68 0.79 -9.41
C ARG A 83 10.44 0.20 -10.80
N SER A 84 9.19 -0.02 -11.20
CA SER A 84 8.87 -0.64 -12.49
C SER A 84 8.86 0.36 -13.65
N VAL A 85 8.27 1.55 -13.46
CA VAL A 85 8.06 2.53 -14.53
C VAL A 85 8.55 3.94 -14.17
N GLY A 86 8.58 4.28 -12.88
CA GLY A 86 8.89 5.63 -12.44
C GLY A 86 10.34 6.04 -12.72
N SER A 87 11.32 5.15 -12.52
CA SER A 87 12.72 5.45 -12.86
C SER A 87 12.89 5.84 -14.33
N ARG A 88 12.23 5.13 -15.25
CA ARG A 88 12.24 5.44 -16.68
C ARG A 88 11.57 6.77 -16.97
N TRP A 89 10.40 7.05 -16.39
CA TRP A 89 9.72 8.32 -16.61
C TRP A 89 10.46 9.51 -16.01
N GLN A 90 11.15 9.32 -14.87
CA GLN A 90 12.00 10.35 -14.29
C GLN A 90 13.23 10.61 -15.17
N ALA A 91 13.89 9.57 -15.67
CA ALA A 91 15.00 9.71 -16.62
C ALA A 91 14.57 10.39 -17.93
N GLN A 92 13.31 10.23 -18.33
CA GLN A 92 12.71 10.90 -19.48
C GLN A 92 12.19 12.32 -19.16
N GLY A 93 12.36 12.83 -17.93
CA GLY A 93 11.85 14.13 -17.51
C GLY A 93 10.31 14.22 -17.43
N ARG A 94 9.61 13.09 -17.49
CA ARG A 94 8.14 13.00 -17.50
C ARG A 94 7.52 12.94 -16.10
N LEU A 95 8.33 12.65 -15.08
CA LEU A 95 7.93 12.77 -13.67
C LEU A 95 8.43 14.10 -13.12
N VAL A 96 7.52 15.05 -13.03
CA VAL A 96 7.75 16.38 -12.45
C VAL A 96 6.96 16.47 -11.14
N SER A 97 7.60 16.97 -10.08
CA SER A 97 7.06 16.86 -8.70
C SER A 97 5.75 17.64 -8.50
N ARG A 98 5.54 18.67 -9.31
CA ARG A 98 4.34 19.50 -9.31
C ARG A 98 4.35 20.34 -10.58
N ILE A 99 3.30 20.22 -11.39
CA ILE A 99 2.99 21.23 -12.41
C ILE A 99 1.79 22.01 -11.88
N PRO A 100 1.91 23.31 -11.58
CA PRO A 100 0.75 24.13 -11.29
C PRO A 100 -0.17 24.19 -12.52
N ALA A 101 -1.49 24.21 -12.31
CA ALA A 101 -2.47 24.02 -13.39
C ALA A 101 -2.27 24.95 -14.60
N PHE A 102 -1.84 26.20 -14.37
CA PHE A 102 -1.55 27.15 -15.45
C PHE A 102 -0.36 26.72 -16.32
N GLN A 103 0.66 26.11 -15.71
CA GLN A 103 1.84 25.63 -16.41
C GLN A 103 1.55 24.32 -17.16
N LEU A 104 0.62 23.51 -16.65
CA LEU A 104 0.12 22.35 -17.39
C LEU A 104 -0.68 22.81 -18.61
N ALA A 105 -1.51 23.85 -18.46
CA ALA A 105 -2.29 24.41 -19.56
C ALA A 105 -1.40 25.00 -20.67
N SER A 106 -0.31 25.69 -20.30
CA SER A 106 0.68 26.22 -21.26
C SER A 106 1.44 25.11 -21.98
N ASP A 107 1.92 24.09 -21.24
CA ASP A 107 2.81 23.06 -21.78
C ASP A 107 2.06 21.99 -22.58
N SER A 108 0.76 21.80 -22.33
CA SER A 108 -0.07 20.77 -23.00
C SER A 108 -0.77 21.27 -24.27
N GLY A 109 -0.58 22.55 -24.65
CA GLY A 109 -1.33 23.16 -25.75
C GLY A 109 -2.82 23.37 -25.45
N LEU A 110 -3.22 23.34 -24.16
CA LEU A 110 -4.59 23.58 -23.70
C LEU A 110 -4.88 25.08 -23.49
N GLY A 111 -4.13 25.96 -24.17
CA GLY A 111 -4.16 27.42 -24.02
C GLY A 111 -5.49 28.13 -24.34
N GLY A 112 -6.60 27.39 -24.48
CA GLY A 112 -7.95 27.92 -24.62
C GLY A 112 -8.90 27.54 -23.47
N CYS A 113 -8.42 26.83 -22.43
CA CYS A 113 -9.24 26.55 -21.26
C CYS A 113 -8.99 27.62 -20.20
N ASP A 114 -9.93 28.56 -20.04
CA ASP A 114 -9.96 29.48 -18.90
C ASP A 114 -10.00 28.66 -17.60
N VAL A 115 -8.83 28.49 -16.97
CA VAL A 115 -8.75 27.95 -15.62
C VAL A 115 -9.27 29.04 -14.69
N LEU A 116 -10.59 29.08 -14.53
CA LEU A 116 -11.29 29.96 -13.61
C LEU A 116 -10.72 29.70 -12.22
N THR A 117 -9.79 30.56 -11.80
CA THR A 117 -9.25 30.56 -10.46
C THR A 117 -10.40 30.97 -9.57
N VAL A 118 -11.01 30.00 -8.89
CA VAL A 118 -11.96 30.27 -7.81
C VAL A 118 -11.17 31.01 -6.73
N LEU A 119 -11.29 32.34 -6.74
CA LEU A 119 -10.86 33.23 -5.66
C LEU A 119 -11.43 32.68 -4.36
N ARG A 120 -10.52 32.27 -3.47
CA ARG A 120 -10.86 32.08 -2.06
C ARG A 120 -11.07 33.48 -1.47
N SER A 121 -12.28 33.74 -0.99
CA SER A 121 -12.57 34.75 0.04
C SER A 121 -11.79 34.45 1.32
#